data_AF-A0AAN6UAS0-F1
#
_entry.id   AF-A0AAN6UAS0-F1
#
_cell.length_a   1.000
_cell.length_b   1.000
_cell.length_c   1.000
_cell.angle_alpha   90.00
_cell.angle_beta   90.00
_cell.angle_gamma   90.00
#
_symmetry.space_group_name_H-M   'P 1'
#
loop_
_entity.id
_entity.type
_entity.pdbx_description
1 polymer ?
#
loop_
_entity_poly.entity_id
_entity_poly.type
_entity_poly.pdbx_seq_one_letter_code
_entity_poly.pdbx_strand_id
1 'polypeptide(L)'
;MLCNILFDQDYNQVGVVDWEWSRLVPAQFMALPTWLLASQLEWVMLGPMSKAYLTQVSYLRAAVQECEKALGVPPLLSTEWAPHETWCHTTIVIGLNYPGHIYLVYWNLIFRKLVSRICGGTDEQLDQQYESEIRKVREQLNYFESEKEHYGHKTPRGIIERVYWS
;
A
#
# COMPACT_ATOMS: atom_id res chain seq x y z
N MET A 1 2.82 14.29 37.16
CA MET A 1 3.01 13.14 36.26
C MET A 1 4.51 12.90 36.24
N LEU A 2 4.98 11.84 36.88
CA LEU A 2 6.42 11.58 37.06
C LEU A 2 7.03 11.21 35.70
N CYS A 3 8.09 11.90 35.31
CA CYS A 3 8.79 11.66 34.05
C CYS A 3 9.78 10.52 34.24
N ASN A 4 9.70 9.49 33.39
CA ASN A 4 10.63 8.34 33.40
C ASN A 4 12.01 8.68 32.80
N ILE A 5 12.36 9.96 32.70
CA ILE A 5 13.56 10.46 32.03
C ILE A 5 14.34 11.31 33.03
N LEU A 6 15.63 11.02 33.16
CA LEU A 6 16.56 11.74 34.02
C LEU A 6 17.39 12.72 33.20
N PHE A 7 17.58 13.92 33.73
CA PHE A 7 18.44 14.96 33.17
C PHE A 7 19.55 15.31 34.16
N ASP A 8 20.73 15.68 33.65
CA ASP A 8 21.75 16.33 34.45
C ASP A 8 21.47 17.83 34.65
N GLN A 9 22.40 18.52 35.31
CA GLN A 9 22.30 19.96 35.59
C GLN A 9 22.39 20.84 34.33
N ASP A 10 22.89 20.28 33.22
CA ASP A 10 23.03 20.94 31.94
C ASP A 10 21.90 20.56 30.96
N TYR A 11 20.84 19.91 31.46
CA TYR A 11 19.70 19.41 30.67
C TYR A 11 20.05 18.33 29.64
N ASN A 12 21.17 17.63 29.79
CA ASN A 12 21.44 16.43 29.00
C ASN A 12 20.65 15.24 29.56
N GLN A 13 20.05 14.44 28.69
CA GLN A 13 19.39 13.22 29.10
C GLN A 13 20.44 12.18 29.55
N VAL A 14 20.44 11.84 30.84
CA VAL A 14 21.42 10.92 31.44
C VAL A 14 20.85 9.52 31.70
N GLY A 15 19.52 9.35 31.63
CA GLY A 15 18.94 8.03 31.86
C GLY A 15 17.44 7.97 31.65
N VAL A 16 16.94 6.73 31.64
CA VAL A 16 15.52 6.40 31.65
C VAL A 16 15.29 5.46 32.84
N VAL A 17 14.28 5.74 33.65
CA VAL A 17 13.91 4.98 34.86
C VAL A 17 12.55 4.30 34.68
N ASP A 18 12.12 3.48 35.65
CA ASP A 18 10.83 2.79 35.66
C ASP A 18 10.61 1.84 34.47
N TRP A 19 11.51 0.85 34.33
CA TRP A 19 11.44 -0.22 33.32
C TRP A 19 10.44 -1.34 33.66
N GLU A 20 9.58 -1.17 34.68
CA GLU A 20 8.62 -2.19 35.10
C GLU A 20 7.58 -2.57 34.03
N TRP A 21 7.41 -1.73 33.01
CA TRP A 21 6.54 -1.99 31.85
C TRP A 21 7.30 -2.30 30.56
N SER A 22 8.62 -2.47 30.64
CA SER A 22 9.45 -2.73 29.47
C SER A 22 9.27 -4.16 28.97
N ARG A 23 9.15 -4.32 27.66
CA ARG A 23 8.98 -5.62 27.01
C ARG A 23 9.95 -5.74 25.84
N LEU A 24 10.50 -6.93 25.66
CA LEU A 24 11.14 -7.30 24.40
C LEU A 24 10.04 -7.49 23.36
N VAL A 25 9.81 -6.47 22.56
CA VAL A 25 8.91 -6.53 21.41
C VAL A 25 9.73 -6.38 20.13
N PRO A 26 9.50 -7.22 19.11
CA PRO A 26 10.05 -6.97 17.79
C PRO A 26 9.69 -5.57 17.32
N ALA A 27 10.66 -4.81 16.80
CA ALA A 27 10.49 -3.41 16.42
C ALA A 27 9.30 -3.17 15.47
N GLN A 28 8.94 -4.17 14.66
CA GLN A 28 7.78 -4.18 13.77
C GLN A 28 6.41 -4.02 14.46
N PHE A 29 6.33 -4.15 15.79
CA PHE A 29 5.12 -3.88 16.57
C PHE A 29 5.05 -2.44 17.12
N MET A 30 6.17 -1.71 17.09
CA MET A 30 6.28 -0.33 17.60
C MET A 30 6.35 0.69 16.47
N ALA A 31 6.81 0.28 15.28
CA ALA A 31 6.70 1.04 14.05
C ALA A 31 5.86 0.23 13.06
N LEU A 32 4.83 0.86 12.47
CA LEU A 32 4.12 0.24 11.35
C LEU A 32 5.19 -0.15 10.31
N PRO A 33 5.25 -1.43 9.89
CA PRO A 33 6.13 -1.84 8.82
C PRO A 33 5.96 -0.90 7.63
N THR A 34 7.05 -0.54 6.95
CA THR A 34 7.02 0.46 5.86
C THR A 34 6.02 0.11 4.75
N TRP A 35 5.69 -1.17 4.59
CA TRP A 35 4.65 -1.63 3.69
C TRP A 35 3.21 -1.32 4.13
N LEU A 36 2.95 -1.09 5.41
CA LEU A 36 1.66 -0.62 5.95
C LEU A 36 1.52 0.91 5.88
N LEU A 37 2.64 1.62 5.73
CA LEU A 37 2.67 3.05 5.49
C LEU A 37 2.41 3.31 4.01
N ALA A 38 1.18 3.74 3.69
CA ALA A 38 0.71 3.98 2.33
C ALA A 38 1.58 4.95 1.53
N SER A 39 2.36 5.80 2.21
CA SER A 39 3.32 6.73 1.62
C SER A 39 4.41 6.08 0.75
N GLN A 40 4.65 4.77 0.89
CA GLN A 40 5.67 4.05 0.10
C GLN A 40 5.07 3.02 -0.87
N LEU A 41 3.75 3.05 -1.10
CA LEU A 41 3.05 2.04 -1.88
C LEU A 41 3.61 1.89 -3.31
N GLU A 42 3.84 3.01 -4.01
CA GLU A 42 4.43 2.98 -5.37
C GLU A 42 5.80 2.31 -5.36
N TRP A 43 6.64 2.64 -4.38
CA TRP A 43 8.03 2.20 -4.36
C TRP A 43 8.19 0.74 -3.92
N VAL A 44 7.46 0.35 -2.86
CA VAL A 44 7.60 -0.97 -2.22
C VAL A 44 6.76 -2.04 -2.91
N MET A 45 5.54 -1.69 -3.33
CA MET A 45 4.53 -2.68 -3.74
C MET A 45 4.20 -2.69 -5.22
N LEU A 46 4.38 -1.56 -5.90
CA LEU A 46 4.10 -1.43 -7.34
C LEU A 46 5.36 -1.23 -8.19
N GLY A 47 6.50 -0.99 -7.56
CA GLY A 47 7.78 -0.70 -8.20
C GLY A 47 8.76 -1.88 -8.24
N PRO A 48 10.06 -1.62 -8.49
CA PRO A 48 11.09 -2.65 -8.59
C PRO A 48 11.23 -3.52 -7.33
N MET A 49 10.86 -2.97 -6.17
CA MET A 49 10.92 -3.67 -4.88
C MET A 49 9.77 -4.67 -4.68
N SER A 50 8.75 -4.69 -5.54
CA SER A 50 7.64 -5.65 -5.46
C SER A 50 8.14 -7.11 -5.50
N LYS A 51 9.11 -7.42 -6.35
CA LYS A 51 9.76 -8.75 -6.41
C LYS A 51 10.51 -9.07 -5.12
N ALA A 52 11.21 -8.08 -4.55
CA ALA A 52 11.90 -8.24 -3.28
C ALA A 52 10.91 -8.50 -2.15
N TYR A 53 9.79 -7.78 -2.12
CA TYR A 53 8.70 -8.01 -1.17
C TYR A 53 8.13 -9.43 -1.28
N LEU A 54 7.76 -9.89 -2.49
CA LEU A 54 7.24 -11.24 -2.69
C LEU A 54 8.27 -12.32 -2.30
N THR A 55 9.57 -12.03 -2.48
CA THR A 55 10.66 -12.90 -2.02
C THR A 55 10.74 -12.95 -0.48
N GLN A 56 10.53 -11.83 0.21
CA GLN A 56 10.45 -11.83 1.67
C GLN A 56 9.22 -12.60 2.17
N VAL A 57 8.08 -12.49 1.47
CA VAL A 57 6.89 -13.28 1.77
C VAL A 57 7.16 -14.78 1.61
N SER A 58 7.92 -15.19 0.59
CA SER A 58 8.27 -16.61 0.42
C SER A 58 9.20 -17.13 1.50
N TYR A 59 10.19 -16.34 1.93
CA TYR A 59 11.03 -16.69 3.09
C TYR A 59 10.22 -16.80 4.38
N LEU A 60 9.30 -15.88 4.63
CA LEU A 60 8.41 -15.95 5.78
C LEU A 60 7.54 -17.21 5.73
N ARG A 61 6.92 -17.52 4.58
CA ARG A 61 6.10 -18.72 4.41
C ARG A 61 6.91 -19.99 4.65
N ALA A 62 8.13 -20.07 4.11
CA ALA A 62 9.02 -21.21 4.33
C ALA A 62 9.35 -21.39 5.83
N ALA A 63 9.65 -20.29 6.54
CA ALA A 63 9.90 -20.34 7.98
C ALA A 63 8.66 -20.82 8.77
N VAL A 64 7.47 -20.32 8.43
CA VAL A 64 6.20 -20.77 9.04
C VAL A 64 5.96 -22.26 8.77
N GLN A 65 6.22 -22.72 7.55
CA GLN A 65 6.06 -24.12 7.18
C GLN A 65 7.00 -25.02 7.98
N GLU A 66 8.25 -24.62 8.21
CA GLU A 66 9.18 -25.36 9.06
C GLU A 66 8.73 -25.39 10.52
N CYS A 67 8.17 -24.28 11.04
CA CYS A 67 7.57 -24.27 12.37
C CYS A 67 6.35 -25.21 12.47
N GLU A 68 5.47 -25.22 11.48
CA GLU A 68 4.30 -26.11 11.43
C GLU A 68 4.73 -27.59 11.43
N LYS A 69 5.76 -27.92 10.64
CA LYS A 69 6.37 -29.27 10.64
C LYS A 69 6.96 -29.64 12.00
N ALA A 70 7.72 -28.74 12.62
CA ALA A 70 8.34 -28.97 13.92
C ALA A 70 7.31 -29.18 15.03
N LEU A 71 6.16 -28.51 14.94
CA LEU A 71 5.04 -28.66 15.87
C LEU A 71 4.13 -29.86 15.55
N GLY A 72 4.35 -30.55 14.43
CA GLY A 72 3.50 -31.66 13.99
C GLY A 72 2.06 -31.24 13.65
N VAL A 73 1.82 -29.95 13.40
CA VAL A 73 0.50 -29.43 13.03
C VAL A 73 0.31 -29.49 11.52
N PRO A 74 -0.92 -29.72 11.03
CA PRO A 74 -1.18 -29.63 9.60
C PRO A 74 -0.87 -28.22 9.07
N PRO A 75 -0.36 -28.11 7.83
CA PRO A 75 -0.02 -26.81 7.24
C PRO A 75 -1.28 -25.99 7.01
N LEU A 76 -1.46 -24.95 7.82
CA LEU A 76 -2.62 -24.07 7.82
C LEU A 76 -2.22 -22.72 7.24
N LEU A 77 -1.37 -22.00 7.95
CA LEU A 77 -0.93 -20.65 7.59
C LEU A 77 -0.03 -20.69 6.34
N SER A 78 0.88 -21.66 6.24
CA SER A 78 1.73 -21.79 5.06
C SER A 78 0.92 -22.05 3.78
N THR A 79 -0.15 -22.84 3.87
CA THR A 79 -1.07 -23.11 2.76
C THR A 79 -1.90 -21.88 2.42
N GLU A 80 -2.49 -21.24 3.44
CA GLU A 80 -3.33 -20.04 3.27
C GLU A 80 -2.55 -18.90 2.61
N TRP A 81 -1.27 -18.73 2.96
CA TRP A 81 -0.43 -17.65 2.44
C TRP A 81 0.28 -17.99 1.13
N ALA A 82 0.14 -19.22 0.61
CA ALA A 82 0.74 -19.60 -0.66
C ALA A 82 0.39 -18.65 -1.84
N PRO A 83 -0.87 -18.18 -2.00
CA PRO A 83 -1.20 -17.22 -3.05
C PRO A 83 -0.47 -15.87 -2.89
N HIS A 84 -0.06 -15.50 -1.67
CA HIS A 84 0.53 -14.19 -1.37
C HIS A 84 1.94 -14.03 -1.96
N GLU A 85 2.62 -15.12 -2.33
CA GLU A 85 3.89 -15.08 -3.07
C GLU A 85 3.73 -14.56 -4.51
N THR A 86 2.51 -14.59 -5.04
CA THR A 86 2.19 -14.14 -6.40
C THR A 86 1.21 -12.97 -6.43
N TRP A 87 0.62 -12.64 -5.27
CA TRP A 87 -0.37 -11.59 -5.15
C TRP A 87 -0.25 -10.85 -3.83
N CYS A 88 0.14 -9.58 -3.89
CA CYS A 88 0.11 -8.71 -2.74
C CYS A 88 -1.31 -8.18 -2.48
N HIS A 89 -2.12 -8.93 -1.69
CA HIS A 89 -3.43 -8.47 -1.24
C HIS A 89 -3.36 -7.24 -0.33
N THR A 90 -2.22 -7.06 0.36
CA THR A 90 -1.93 -5.89 1.18
C THR A 90 -2.07 -4.58 0.40
N THR A 91 -1.69 -4.56 -0.88
CA THR A 91 -1.87 -3.40 -1.77
C THR A 91 -3.34 -3.02 -1.94
N ILE A 92 -4.25 -4.01 -1.95
CA ILE A 92 -5.70 -3.78 -2.01
C ILE A 92 -6.17 -3.14 -0.69
N VAL A 93 -5.73 -3.68 0.44
CA VAL A 93 -6.07 -3.14 1.77
C VAL A 93 -5.59 -1.69 1.89
N ILE A 94 -4.40 -1.37 1.42
CA ILE A 94 -3.89 0.01 1.40
C ILE A 94 -4.74 0.90 0.50
N GLY A 95 -5.09 0.45 -0.71
CA GLY A 95 -5.97 1.22 -1.60
C GLY A 95 -7.35 1.50 -1.00
N LEU A 96 -7.88 0.58 -0.20
CA LEU A 96 -9.16 0.75 0.51
C LEU A 96 -9.04 1.70 1.71
N ASN A 97 -7.92 1.66 2.45
CA ASN A 97 -7.69 2.53 3.61
C ASN A 97 -7.26 3.95 3.21
N TYR A 98 -6.66 4.12 2.04
CA TYR A 98 -6.11 5.38 1.55
C TYR A 98 -6.63 5.66 0.13
N PRO A 99 -7.76 6.38 0.00
CA PRO A 99 -8.43 6.59 -1.29
C PRO A 99 -7.55 7.23 -2.37
N GLY A 100 -6.54 8.03 -1.97
CA GLY A 100 -5.56 8.61 -2.88
C GLY A 100 -4.73 7.58 -3.67
N HIS A 101 -4.69 6.32 -3.21
CA HIS A 101 -3.96 5.25 -3.87
C HIS A 101 -4.87 4.29 -4.64
N ILE A 102 -6.19 4.42 -4.56
CA ILE A 102 -7.12 3.46 -5.17
C ILE A 102 -6.92 3.36 -6.69
N TYR A 103 -6.60 4.48 -7.35
CA TYR A 103 -6.30 4.53 -8.78
C TYR A 103 -5.06 3.69 -9.11
N LEU A 104 -3.98 3.86 -8.35
CA LEU A 104 -2.72 3.12 -8.55
C LEU A 104 -2.90 1.62 -8.32
N VAL A 105 -3.62 1.25 -7.27
CA VAL A 105 -3.94 -0.14 -6.94
C VAL A 105 -4.81 -0.77 -8.01
N TYR A 106 -5.83 -0.05 -8.49
CA TYR A 106 -6.70 -0.54 -9.54
C TYR A 106 -5.93 -0.85 -10.82
N TRP A 107 -5.17 0.11 -11.36
CA TRP A 107 -4.49 -0.08 -12.64
C TRP A 107 -3.34 -1.07 -12.57
N ASN A 108 -2.49 -0.98 -11.54
CA ASN A 108 -1.27 -1.77 -11.48
C ASN A 108 -1.48 -3.20 -10.96
N LEU A 109 -2.53 -3.45 -10.17
CA LEU A 109 -2.75 -4.74 -9.52
C LEU A 109 -4.02 -5.43 -10.01
N ILE A 110 -5.16 -4.72 -9.99
CA ILE A 110 -6.47 -5.32 -10.27
C ILE A 110 -6.67 -5.46 -11.77
N PHE A 111 -6.59 -4.37 -12.53
CA PHE A 111 -6.85 -4.33 -13.96
C PHE A 111 -5.91 -5.25 -14.73
N ARG A 112 -4.59 -5.10 -14.55
CA ARG A 112 -3.59 -5.97 -15.21
C ARG A 112 -3.89 -7.45 -15.00
N LYS A 113 -4.20 -7.86 -13.76
CA LYS A 113 -4.45 -9.28 -13.44
C LYS A 113 -5.82 -9.78 -13.92
N LEU A 114 -6.86 -8.95 -13.82
CA LEU A 114 -8.21 -9.33 -14.29
C LEU A 114 -8.26 -9.40 -15.81
N VAL A 115 -7.69 -8.42 -16.51
CA VAL A 115 -7.71 -8.35 -17.97
C VAL A 115 -6.75 -9.36 -18.58
N SER A 116 -5.57 -9.58 -17.99
CA SER A 116 -4.70 -10.72 -18.35
C SER A 116 -5.48 -12.05 -18.28
N ARG A 117 -6.25 -12.27 -17.20
CA ARG A 117 -7.05 -13.50 -17.03
C ARG A 117 -8.23 -13.63 -17.99
N ILE A 118 -8.91 -12.52 -18.31
CA ILE A 118 -10.13 -12.53 -19.13
C ILE A 118 -9.81 -12.51 -20.63
N CYS A 119 -8.82 -11.71 -21.02
CA CYS A 119 -8.51 -11.44 -22.43
C CYS A 119 -7.28 -12.22 -22.93
N GLY A 120 -6.54 -12.90 -22.05
CA GLY A 120 -5.32 -13.61 -22.41
C GLY A 120 -4.22 -12.71 -22.98
N GLY A 121 -4.29 -11.40 -22.72
CA GLY A 121 -3.39 -10.39 -23.30
C GLY A 121 -1.98 -10.46 -22.70
N THR A 122 -0.98 -10.20 -23.52
CA THR A 122 0.41 -10.06 -23.08
C THR A 122 0.62 -8.73 -22.35
N ASP A 123 1.61 -8.65 -21.45
CA ASP A 123 1.91 -7.43 -20.68
C ASP A 123 2.10 -6.20 -21.59
N GLU A 124 2.67 -6.38 -22.78
CA GLU A 124 2.87 -5.31 -23.77
C GLU A 124 1.55 -4.73 -24.31
N GLN A 125 0.52 -5.56 -24.49
CA GLN A 125 -0.80 -5.11 -24.96
C GLN A 125 -1.52 -4.32 -23.88
N LEU A 126 -1.38 -4.75 -22.62
CA LEU A 126 -1.93 -4.04 -21.47
C LEU A 126 -1.28 -2.67 -21.27
N ASP A 127 0.03 -2.57 -21.52
CA ASP A 127 0.76 -1.30 -21.45
C ASP A 127 0.34 -0.33 -22.55
N GLN A 128 0.17 -0.82 -23.78
CA GLN A 128 -0.38 0.01 -24.87
C GLN A 128 -1.80 0.51 -24.56
N GLN A 129 -2.63 -0.33 -23.94
CA GLN A 129 -3.97 0.06 -23.54
C GLN A 129 -3.95 1.10 -22.40
N TYR A 130 -3.08 0.93 -21.42
CA TYR A 130 -2.87 1.88 -20.33
C TYR A 130 -2.43 3.25 -20.85
N GLU A 131 -1.44 3.31 -21.73
CA GLU A 131 -0.95 4.55 -22.33
C GLU A 131 -2.04 5.24 -23.18
N SER A 132 -2.85 4.47 -23.91
CA SER A 132 -3.98 5.00 -24.67
C SER A 132 -5.02 5.68 -23.78
N GLU A 133 -5.36 5.06 -22.64
CA GLU A 133 -6.30 5.63 -21.68
C GLU A 133 -5.72 6.84 -20.95
N ILE A 134 -4.44 6.83 -20.58
CA ILE A 134 -3.74 8.00 -20.02
C ILE A 134 -3.78 9.18 -20.99
N ARG A 135 -3.53 8.92 -22.28
CA ARG A 135 -3.58 9.96 -23.30
C ARG A 135 -4.98 10.60 -23.37
N LYS A 136 -6.05 9.80 -23.35
CA LYS A 136 -7.42 10.32 -23.34
C LYS A 136 -7.70 11.18 -22.11
N VAL A 137 -7.26 10.75 -20.93
CA VAL A 137 -7.43 11.53 -19.69
C VAL A 137 -6.67 12.85 -19.77
N ARG A 138 -5.44 12.86 -20.31
CA ARG A 138 -4.67 14.11 -20.51
C ARG A 138 -5.34 15.04 -21.51
N GLU A 139 -5.84 14.51 -22.63
CA GLU A 139 -6.60 15.30 -23.62
C GLU A 139 -7.84 15.93 -22.99
N GLN A 140 -8.57 15.18 -22.15
CA GLN A 140 -9.71 15.71 -21.40
C GLN A 140 -9.29 16.79 -20.40
N LEU A 141 -8.21 16.58 -19.64
CA LEU A 141 -7.70 17.60 -18.72
C LEU A 141 -7.31 18.88 -19.45
N ASN A 142 -6.56 18.76 -20.54
CA ASN A 142 -6.15 19.89 -21.37
C ASN A 142 -7.37 20.61 -21.96
N TYR A 143 -8.40 19.87 -22.38
CA TYR A 143 -9.67 20.46 -22.80
C TYR A 143 -10.30 21.29 -21.67
N PHE A 144 -10.45 20.73 -20.47
CA PHE A 144 -11.02 21.46 -19.32
C PHE A 144 -10.18 22.65 -18.86
N GLU A 145 -8.85 22.56 -18.93
CA GLU A 145 -7.94 23.68 -18.64
C GLU A 145 -8.08 24.80 -19.68
N SER A 146 -8.11 24.44 -20.97
CA SER A 146 -8.35 25.40 -22.06
C SER A 146 -9.74 26.06 -21.97
N GLU A 147 -10.75 25.32 -21.50
CA GLU A 147 -12.10 25.83 -21.29
C GLU A 147 -12.14 26.80 -20.08
N LYS A 148 -11.37 26.53 -19.01
CA LYS A 148 -11.18 27.46 -17.89
C LYS A 148 -10.49 28.77 -18.31
N GLU A 149 -9.51 28.70 -19.20
CA GLU A 149 -8.85 29.89 -19.74
C GLU A 149 -9.77 30.67 -20.68
N HIS A 150 -10.56 29.96 -21.50
CA HIS A 150 -11.49 30.57 -22.46
C HIS A 150 -12.68 31.26 -21.77
N TYR A 151 -13.17 30.71 -20.67
CA TYR A 151 -14.23 31.30 -19.85
C TYR A 151 -13.67 31.82 -18.52
N GLY A 152 -12.80 32.85 -18.60
CA GLY A 152 -12.28 33.55 -17.43
C GLY A 152 -13.35 33.77 -16.35
N HIS A 153 -13.14 33.13 -15.20
CA HIS A 153 -13.97 33.16 -13.98
C HIS A 153 -15.41 33.65 -14.17
N LYS A 154 -16.29 32.79 -14.71
CA LYS A 154 -17.73 32.91 -14.48
C LYS A 154 -18.20 31.69 -13.71
N THR A 155 -18.38 31.88 -12.40
CA THR A 155 -19.07 31.06 -11.37
C THR A 155 -19.10 29.54 -11.55
N PRO A 156 -18.73 28.74 -10.52
CA PRO A 156 -18.73 27.28 -10.63
C PRO A 156 -20.11 26.78 -11.09
N ARG A 157 -20.16 26.07 -12.22
CA ARG A 157 -21.33 25.24 -12.53
C ARG A 157 -21.37 24.15 -11.48
N GLY A 158 -22.46 24.09 -10.72
CA GLY A 158 -22.68 23.09 -9.68
C GLY A 158 -22.54 21.68 -10.27
N ILE A 159 -21.44 21.02 -9.95
CA ILE A 159 -21.29 19.58 -10.18
C ILE A 159 -22.04 18.91 -9.03
N ILE A 160 -23.16 18.26 -9.39
CA ILE A 160 -23.90 17.21 -8.67
C ILE A 160 -23.64 17.22 -7.16
N GLU A 161 -24.57 17.80 -6.41
CA GLU A 161 -24.60 17.69 -4.96
C GLU A 161 -24.53 16.20 -4.56
N ARG A 162 -23.57 15.90 -3.68
CA ARG A 162 -23.50 14.61 -2.98
C ARG A 162 -24.84 14.37 -2.31
N VAL A 163 -25.56 13.36 -2.78
CA VAL A 163 -26.61 12.74 -1.98
C VAL A 163 -25.92 11.93 -0.88
N TYR A 164 -25.71 12.57 0.27
CA TYR A 164 -25.48 11.86 1.52
C TYR A 164 -26.83 11.30 1.97
N TRP A 165 -26.97 9.98 1.96
CA TRP A 165 -27.98 9.32 2.77
C TRP A 165 -27.40 9.09 4.17
N SER A 166 -28.09 9.67 5.15
CA SER A 166 -28.05 9.41 6.59
C SER A 166 -28.31 7.95 6.93
#